data_AF-A0A2H0NDB3-F1
#
_entry.id   AF-A0A2H0NDB3-F1
#
_cell.length_a   1.000
_cell.length_b   1.000
_cell.length_c   1.000
_cell.angle_alpha   90.00
_cell.angle_beta   90.00
_cell.angle_gamma   90.00
#
_symmetry.space_group_name_H-M   'P 1'
#
loop_
_entity.id
_entity.type
_entity.pdbx_description
1 polymer ?
#
loop_
_entity_poly.entity_id
_entity_poly.type
_entity_poly.pdbx_seq_one_letter_code
_entity_poly.pdbx_strand_id
1 'polypeptide(L)'
;MKTTLKTQKGAAAIIGAIVVAAGVLSISLSVTIIALNNKASLESFADSVQSFYSAEAGAGEALMQLRKEPANLTFNDIVVGGLTVSTEFIEEEGGSCDQPEQCDYPSDSGWWSEYFNYSVNHPDMEVNPYPGPTPTPTEHDWYDDNYKTHEQIDANLEFLTSMWFPYDGTEWEDMEGFNHDYHFGMHWRAIVTAPADDNYSYALASDDDSWVLVGGIVIVNNSGTHPAFTKTGDIFLTAGDNIVEIYFTERHTIESGMSFSFDDPSLIITPYPEGCGEDLECNSNIEATASTTKATRKVRYTCNNQIANCLWSELTP
;
A
#
# COMPACT_ATOMS: atom_id res chain seq x y z
N MET A 1 30.06 -29.43 14.40
CA MET A 1 28.79 -29.51 13.66
C MET A 1 27.74 -28.74 14.45
N LYS A 2 27.50 -27.49 14.08
CA LYS A 2 26.36 -26.71 14.54
C LYS A 2 25.49 -26.54 13.32
N THR A 3 24.43 -27.33 13.25
CA THR A 3 23.36 -27.16 12.28
C THR A 3 22.53 -25.99 12.79
N THR A 4 22.70 -24.82 12.17
CA THR A 4 21.81 -23.68 12.42
C THR A 4 20.78 -23.68 11.29
N LEU A 5 19.59 -24.20 11.58
CA LEU A 5 18.39 -23.95 10.79
C LEU A 5 17.84 -22.59 11.24
N LYS A 6 17.74 -21.62 10.32
CA LYS A 6 16.98 -20.37 10.47
C LYS A 6 16.56 -19.90 9.06
N THR A 7 15.35 -20.28 8.65
CA THR A 7 14.08 -19.51 8.57
C THR A 7 13.87 -18.93 7.17
N GLN A 8 12.69 -19.18 6.62
CA GLN A 8 12.30 -19.03 5.22
C GLN A 8 11.15 -18.01 5.09
N LYS A 9 11.07 -17.38 3.89
CA LYS A 9 9.94 -16.66 3.23
C LYS A 9 9.63 -15.26 3.77
N GLY A 10 9.24 -14.25 2.98
CA GLY A 10 9.37 -14.03 1.53
C GLY A 10 8.16 -13.33 0.91
N ALA A 11 8.12 -11.98 0.90
CA ALA A 11 7.17 -11.21 0.05
C ALA A 11 7.50 -9.70 -0.19
N ALA A 12 8.73 -9.21 -0.01
CA ALA A 12 9.02 -7.75 -0.12
C ALA A 12 9.47 -7.23 -1.51
N ALA A 13 9.27 -7.98 -2.60
CA ALA A 13 10.17 -7.89 -3.77
C ALA A 13 9.62 -7.33 -5.09
N ILE A 14 8.47 -6.63 -5.11
CA ILE A 14 7.89 -6.16 -6.39
C ILE A 14 8.03 -4.63 -6.64
N ILE A 15 8.26 -3.80 -5.63
CA ILE A 15 8.04 -2.34 -5.76
C ILE A 15 9.33 -1.49 -5.80
N GLY A 16 10.52 -2.07 -5.59
CA GLY A 16 11.80 -1.35 -5.60
C GLY A 16 12.29 -0.83 -6.96
N ALA A 17 11.65 -1.21 -8.08
CA ALA A 17 12.11 -0.84 -9.42
C ALA A 17 11.83 0.63 -9.80
N ILE A 18 10.89 1.30 -9.13
CA ILE A 18 10.44 2.65 -9.49
C ILE A 18 11.23 3.73 -8.71
N VAL A 19 11.69 3.42 -7.50
CA VAL A 19 12.32 4.38 -6.57
C VAL A 19 13.78 4.71 -6.95
N VAL A 20 14.52 3.73 -7.47
CA VAL A 20 15.93 3.92 -7.87
C VAL A 20 16.07 4.89 -9.05
N ALA A 21 15.11 4.89 -9.99
CA ALA A 21 15.12 5.82 -11.11
C ALA A 21 14.93 7.29 -10.67
N ALA A 22 14.19 7.53 -9.59
CA ALA A 22 13.93 8.87 -9.05
C ALA A 22 15.07 9.40 -8.17
N GLY A 23 15.74 8.54 -7.40
CA GLY A 23 16.93 8.91 -6.60
C GLY A 23 18.14 9.30 -7.45
N VAL A 24 18.32 8.65 -8.61
CA VAL A 24 19.39 8.95 -9.57
C VAL A 24 19.28 10.36 -10.16
N LEU A 25 18.07 10.91 -10.29
CA LEU A 25 17.82 12.24 -10.85
C LEU A 25 18.17 13.38 -9.87
N SER A 26 17.91 13.24 -8.57
CA SER A 26 18.13 14.30 -7.57
C SER A 26 19.61 14.49 -7.20
N ILE A 27 20.39 13.40 -7.22
CA ILE A 27 21.83 13.42 -6.95
C ILE A 27 22.61 14.03 -8.12
N SER A 28 22.17 13.79 -9.37
CA SER A 28 22.80 14.38 -10.57
C SER A 28 22.77 15.91 -10.58
N LEU A 29 21.72 16.52 -10.01
CA LEU A 29 21.55 17.98 -9.99
C LEU A 29 22.41 18.65 -8.91
N SER A 30 22.63 17.98 -7.79
CA SER A 30 23.25 18.57 -6.59
C SER A 30 24.77 18.73 -6.71
N VAL A 31 25.40 17.91 -7.55
CA VAL A 31 26.87 17.83 -7.67
C VAL A 31 27.46 18.79 -8.70
N THR A 32 26.60 19.42 -9.51
CA THR A 32 27.00 20.41 -10.54
C THR A 32 27.59 21.70 -9.96
N ILE A 33 27.38 21.98 -8.66
CA ILE A 33 27.68 23.30 -8.06
C ILE A 33 29.08 23.38 -7.42
N ILE A 34 29.79 22.28 -7.12
CA ILE A 34 31.01 22.35 -6.27
C ILE A 34 32.31 21.89 -6.96
N ALA A 35 32.27 21.15 -8.07
CA ALA A 35 33.47 20.46 -8.60
C ALA A 35 34.22 21.16 -9.76
N LEU A 36 34.13 22.48 -9.90
CA LEU A 36 35.02 23.23 -10.80
C LEU A 36 36.27 23.67 -10.03
N ASN A 37 37.40 22.96 -10.16
CA ASN A 37 38.68 23.55 -10.65
C ASN A 37 39.95 22.66 -10.67
N ASN A 38 39.90 21.31 -10.69
CA ASN A 38 41.15 20.55 -10.89
C ASN A 38 40.97 19.22 -11.63
N LYS A 39 41.91 18.86 -12.53
CA LYS A 39 41.81 17.65 -13.37
C LYS A 39 41.91 16.37 -12.54
N ALA A 40 42.75 16.35 -11.51
CA ALA A 40 42.86 15.22 -10.58
C ALA A 40 41.62 15.09 -9.68
N SER A 41 40.98 16.21 -9.31
CA SER A 41 39.69 16.15 -8.60
C SER A 41 38.59 15.65 -9.52
N LEU A 42 38.59 16.01 -10.81
CA LEU A 42 37.65 15.49 -11.81
C LEU A 42 37.80 13.98 -12.06
N GLU A 43 39.02 13.44 -12.10
CA GLU A 43 39.25 12.00 -12.25
C GLU A 43 38.84 11.22 -10.98
N SER A 44 39.26 11.69 -9.79
CA SER A 44 38.82 11.09 -8.52
C SER A 44 37.30 11.24 -8.30
N PHE A 45 36.72 12.32 -8.80
CA PHE A 45 35.29 12.58 -8.77
C PHE A 45 34.55 11.66 -9.73
N ALA A 46 35.02 11.50 -10.97
CA ALA A 46 34.46 10.55 -11.93
C ALA A 46 34.55 9.11 -11.39
N ASP A 47 35.67 8.74 -10.78
CA ASP A 47 35.85 7.43 -10.13
C ASP A 47 34.87 7.26 -8.95
N SER A 48 34.65 8.30 -8.13
CA SER A 48 33.70 8.27 -7.02
C SER A 48 32.24 8.21 -7.47
N VAL A 49 31.87 8.98 -8.51
CA VAL A 49 30.53 9.00 -9.10
C VAL A 49 30.24 7.66 -9.80
N GLN A 50 31.22 7.12 -10.52
CA GLN A 50 31.10 5.81 -11.15
C GLN A 50 30.96 4.70 -10.11
N SER A 51 31.72 4.77 -9.01
CA SER A 51 31.62 3.82 -7.89
C SER A 51 30.26 3.91 -7.20
N PHE A 52 29.73 5.13 -7.01
CA PHE A 52 28.41 5.38 -6.45
C PHE A 52 27.29 4.78 -7.30
N TYR A 53 27.22 5.14 -8.59
CA TYR A 53 26.21 4.58 -9.51
C TYR A 53 26.29 3.06 -9.63
N SER A 54 27.50 2.49 -9.55
CA SER A 54 27.68 1.04 -9.63
C SER A 54 27.32 0.33 -8.32
N ALA A 55 27.47 0.98 -7.16
CA ALA A 55 26.97 0.47 -5.88
C ALA A 55 25.43 0.45 -5.86
N GLU A 56 24.79 1.53 -6.32
CA GLU A 56 23.34 1.59 -6.49
C GLU A 56 22.82 0.56 -7.50
N ALA A 57 23.52 0.39 -8.63
CA ALA A 57 23.19 -0.64 -9.61
C ALA A 57 23.37 -2.06 -9.05
N GLY A 58 24.38 -2.27 -8.19
CA GLY A 58 24.60 -3.54 -7.50
C GLY A 58 23.49 -3.88 -6.50
N ALA A 59 22.99 -2.88 -5.77
CA ALA A 59 21.77 -3.03 -4.97
C ALA A 59 20.56 -3.37 -5.86
N GLY A 60 20.42 -2.74 -7.02
CA GLY A 60 19.37 -3.05 -8.01
C GLY A 60 19.43 -4.48 -8.55
N GLU A 61 20.62 -5.00 -8.84
CA GLU A 61 20.82 -6.40 -9.28
C GLU A 61 20.56 -7.41 -8.16
N ALA A 62 20.97 -7.11 -6.92
CA ALA A 62 20.65 -7.93 -5.76
C ALA A 62 19.12 -8.03 -5.58
N LEU A 63 18.41 -6.91 -5.72
CA LEU A 63 16.95 -6.84 -5.71
C LEU A 63 16.30 -7.61 -6.88
N MET A 64 16.95 -7.65 -8.05
CA MET A 64 16.47 -8.41 -9.21
C MET A 64 16.71 -9.94 -9.08
N GLN A 65 17.78 -10.37 -8.40
CA GLN A 65 18.01 -11.79 -8.09
C GLN A 65 17.10 -12.31 -6.97
N LEU A 66 16.83 -11.49 -5.96
CA LEU A 66 15.78 -11.71 -4.95
C LEU A 66 14.41 -12.00 -5.61
N ARG A 67 14.08 -11.26 -6.67
CA ARG A 67 12.84 -11.45 -7.44
C ARG A 67 12.77 -12.79 -8.18
N LYS A 68 13.91 -13.38 -8.57
CA LYS A 68 13.96 -14.61 -9.35
C LYS A 68 14.03 -15.87 -8.49
N GLU A 69 14.74 -15.82 -7.36
CA GLU A 69 15.00 -16.98 -6.51
C GLU A 69 14.91 -16.62 -5.00
N PRO A 70 13.69 -16.45 -4.45
CA PRO A 70 13.46 -15.88 -3.10
C PRO A 70 13.93 -16.76 -1.94
N ALA A 71 14.28 -18.03 -2.19
CA ALA A 71 14.62 -19.01 -1.15
C ALA A 71 16.12 -19.37 -1.10
N ASN A 72 16.96 -18.78 -1.96
CA ASN A 72 18.36 -19.17 -2.08
C ASN A 72 19.24 -17.96 -2.46
N LEU A 73 19.53 -17.12 -1.47
CA LEU A 73 20.23 -15.86 -1.68
C LEU A 73 21.74 -16.05 -1.62
N THR A 74 22.35 -16.24 -2.79
CA THR A 74 23.79 -16.04 -2.98
C THR A 74 24.00 -14.93 -4.00
N PHE A 75 24.40 -13.75 -3.53
CA PHE A 75 24.80 -12.66 -4.40
C PHE A 75 26.22 -12.89 -4.88
N ASN A 76 26.39 -12.98 -6.19
CA ASN A 76 27.72 -12.98 -6.78
C ASN A 76 28.23 -11.53 -6.87
N ASP A 77 29.52 -11.35 -6.64
CA ASP A 77 30.16 -10.06 -6.86
C ASP A 77 29.97 -9.59 -8.31
N ILE A 78 29.65 -8.32 -8.48
CA ILE A 78 29.55 -7.69 -9.79
C ILE A 78 30.90 -7.05 -10.11
N VAL A 79 31.48 -7.47 -11.24
CA VAL A 79 32.77 -6.94 -11.70
C VAL A 79 32.58 -6.20 -13.01
N VAL A 80 32.77 -4.87 -13.01
CA VAL A 80 32.65 -4.02 -14.20
C VAL A 80 33.86 -3.09 -14.28
N GLY A 81 34.66 -3.20 -15.35
CA GLY A 81 35.75 -2.25 -15.60
C GLY A 81 36.84 -2.19 -14.52
N GLY A 82 37.06 -3.26 -13.75
CA GLY A 82 38.03 -3.30 -12.64
C GLY A 82 37.48 -2.80 -11.29
N LEU A 83 36.21 -2.44 -11.24
CA LEU A 83 35.43 -2.24 -10.01
C LEU A 83 34.84 -3.59 -9.58
N THR A 84 34.92 -3.90 -8.29
CA THR A 84 34.18 -5.01 -7.67
C THR A 84 33.12 -4.45 -6.75
N VAL A 85 31.89 -4.90 -6.91
CA VAL A 85 30.77 -4.57 -6.04
C VAL A 85 30.29 -5.85 -5.36
N SER A 86 30.32 -5.85 -4.03
CA SER A 86 29.83 -6.94 -3.18
C SER A 86 28.63 -6.44 -2.37
N THR A 87 27.61 -7.28 -2.20
CA THR A 87 26.41 -6.96 -1.43
C THR A 87 26.19 -7.99 -0.34
N GLU A 88 25.81 -7.53 0.85
CA GLU A 88 25.48 -8.39 1.98
C GLU A 88 24.22 -7.89 2.68
N PHE A 89 23.39 -8.84 3.11
CA PHE A 89 22.27 -8.56 4.01
C PHE A 89 22.79 -8.53 5.44
N ILE A 90 22.44 -7.47 6.17
CA ILE A 90 22.74 -7.35 7.60
C ILE A 90 21.41 -7.34 8.36
N GLU A 91 21.18 -8.41 9.12
CA GLU A 91 20.13 -8.42 10.14
C GLU A 91 20.52 -7.41 11.22
N GLU A 92 19.61 -6.51 11.62
CA GLU A 92 19.87 -5.65 12.78
C GLU A 92 20.02 -6.48 14.05
N GLU A 93 21.13 -6.31 14.78
CA GLU A 93 21.24 -6.80 16.15
C GLU A 93 20.27 -6.03 17.05
N GLY A 94 19.05 -6.55 17.20
CA GLY A 94 18.00 -5.97 18.04
C GLY A 94 16.87 -5.26 17.30
N GLY A 95 16.81 -5.35 15.96
CA GLY A 95 15.63 -4.88 15.21
C GLY A 95 14.42 -5.73 15.59
N SER A 96 13.44 -5.14 16.26
CA SER A 96 12.16 -5.80 16.50
C SER A 96 11.43 -5.87 15.16
N CYS A 97 11.16 -7.08 14.67
CA CYS A 97 10.07 -7.21 13.72
C CYS A 97 8.79 -6.93 14.48
N ASP A 98 8.04 -5.93 14.06
CA ASP A 98 6.72 -5.70 14.62
C ASP A 98 5.89 -6.95 14.28
N GLN A 99 5.40 -7.59 15.34
CA GLN A 99 4.54 -8.75 15.16
C GLN A 99 3.29 -8.26 14.44
N PRO A 100 2.81 -8.96 13.40
CA PRO A 100 1.54 -8.61 12.80
C PRO A 100 0.49 -8.57 13.90
N GLU A 101 -0.42 -7.60 13.80
CA GLU A 101 -1.47 -7.44 14.79
C GLU A 101 -2.23 -8.77 14.94
N GLN A 102 -2.62 -9.12 16.17
CA GLN A 102 -3.29 -10.38 16.42
C GLN A 102 -4.74 -10.27 15.94
N CYS A 103 -4.97 -10.65 14.68
CA CYS A 103 -6.25 -10.51 14.00
C CYS A 103 -7.22 -11.66 14.29
N ASP A 104 -7.37 -12.00 15.56
CA ASP A 104 -8.31 -13.02 16.03
C ASP A 104 -9.71 -12.41 16.20
N TYR A 105 -10.36 -12.08 15.08
CA TYR A 105 -11.75 -11.62 15.10
C TYR A 105 -12.72 -12.81 15.12
N PRO A 106 -13.84 -12.73 15.87
CA PRO A 106 -14.85 -13.79 15.82
C PRO A 106 -15.37 -13.97 14.39
N SER A 107 -15.46 -15.22 13.95
CA SER A 107 -16.12 -15.53 12.67
C SER A 107 -17.54 -14.97 12.67
N ASP A 108 -17.96 -14.46 11.51
CA ASP A 108 -19.29 -13.86 11.31
C ASP A 108 -19.55 -12.61 12.16
N SER A 109 -18.49 -11.90 12.56
CA SER A 109 -18.62 -10.62 13.29
C SER A 109 -18.73 -9.40 12.38
N GLY A 110 -18.60 -9.56 11.07
CA GLY A 110 -18.83 -8.51 10.08
C GLY A 110 -17.53 -8.00 9.44
N TRP A 111 -17.44 -6.69 9.29
CA TRP A 111 -16.42 -6.02 8.47
C TRP A 111 -15.49 -5.17 9.33
N TRP A 112 -14.21 -5.16 9.00
CA TRP A 112 -13.32 -4.09 9.46
C TRP A 112 -13.65 -2.85 8.64
N SER A 113 -13.82 -1.71 9.30
CA SER A 113 -14.43 -0.53 8.71
C SER A 113 -13.59 0.69 9.02
N GLU A 114 -13.13 1.39 7.99
CA GLU A 114 -12.34 2.61 8.09
C GLU A 114 -13.20 3.76 7.59
N TYR A 115 -13.27 4.85 8.37
CA TYR A 115 -14.13 5.99 8.12
C TYR A 115 -13.31 7.25 7.84
N PHE A 116 -13.62 7.92 6.73
CA PHE A 116 -12.90 9.07 6.22
C PHE A 116 -13.84 10.27 6.09
N ASN A 117 -13.37 11.45 6.51
CA ASN A 117 -14.12 12.70 6.41
C ASN A 117 -13.32 13.74 5.60
N TYR A 118 -13.99 14.46 4.70
CA TYR A 118 -13.40 15.37 3.73
C TYR A 118 -13.94 16.77 3.91
N SER A 119 -13.11 17.78 3.64
CA SER A 119 -13.60 19.16 3.54
C SER A 119 -14.31 19.37 2.20
N VAL A 120 -15.34 20.22 2.18
CA VAL A 120 -15.99 20.87 1.04
C VAL A 120 -15.01 21.55 0.10
N ASN A 121 -13.80 21.90 0.58
CA ASN A 121 -12.75 22.47 -0.26
C ASN A 121 -11.88 21.41 -0.96
N HIS A 122 -12.12 20.13 -0.69
CA HIS A 122 -11.46 19.03 -1.38
C HIS A 122 -11.81 19.08 -2.88
N PRO A 123 -10.81 18.98 -3.79
CA PRO A 123 -11.00 19.26 -5.21
C PRO A 123 -12.01 18.35 -5.92
N ASP A 124 -12.29 17.18 -5.35
CA ASP A 124 -13.20 16.17 -5.91
C ASP A 124 -14.63 16.21 -5.33
N MET A 125 -14.90 17.08 -4.35
CA MET A 125 -16.22 17.27 -3.73
C MET A 125 -16.98 18.38 -4.43
N GLU A 126 -18.31 18.23 -4.58
CA GLU A 126 -19.18 19.26 -5.20
C GLU A 126 -18.78 19.69 -6.64
N VAL A 127 -18.14 18.81 -7.40
CA VAL A 127 -17.66 19.13 -8.76
C VAL A 127 -18.83 19.27 -9.75
N ASN A 128 -18.86 20.37 -10.51
CA ASN A 128 -19.86 20.67 -11.53
C ASN A 128 -19.22 20.97 -12.91
N PRO A 129 -19.54 20.21 -13.99
CA PRO A 129 -20.55 19.15 -14.06
C PRO A 129 -20.15 17.92 -13.24
N TYR A 130 -21.16 17.17 -12.79
CA TYR A 130 -20.93 15.96 -12.01
C TYR A 130 -19.97 15.01 -12.74
N PRO A 131 -18.91 14.55 -12.05
CA PRO A 131 -17.96 13.63 -12.64
C PRO A 131 -18.68 12.33 -12.99
N GLY A 132 -18.29 11.77 -14.14
CA GLY A 132 -18.80 10.47 -14.58
C GLY A 132 -18.20 9.32 -13.76
N PRO A 133 -18.50 8.07 -14.15
CA PRO A 133 -17.99 6.90 -13.45
C PRO A 133 -16.47 6.87 -13.37
N THR A 134 -15.96 6.63 -12.17
CA THR A 134 -14.55 6.43 -11.81
C THR A 134 -14.23 4.93 -11.78
N PRO A 135 -13.25 4.43 -12.56
CA PRO A 135 -13.01 2.99 -12.70
C PRO A 135 -12.62 2.27 -11.41
N THR A 136 -11.81 2.90 -10.56
CA THR A 136 -11.27 2.32 -9.33
C THR A 136 -11.27 3.36 -8.20
N PRO A 137 -11.50 2.95 -6.94
CA PRO A 137 -11.41 3.84 -5.79
C PRO A 137 -9.99 4.36 -5.54
N THR A 138 -8.96 3.62 -5.97
CA THR A 138 -7.54 3.92 -5.69
C THR A 138 -6.91 4.99 -6.59
N GLU A 139 -7.68 5.58 -7.50
CA GLU A 139 -7.20 6.70 -8.34
C GLU A 139 -7.29 8.05 -7.63
N HIS A 140 -7.90 8.06 -6.44
CA HIS A 140 -8.12 9.24 -5.62
C HIS A 140 -7.41 9.09 -4.26
N ASP A 141 -7.18 10.21 -3.59
CA ASP A 141 -6.61 10.29 -2.24
C ASP A 141 -7.66 10.09 -1.13
N TRP A 142 -8.92 9.80 -1.49
CA TRP A 142 -10.06 9.75 -0.56
C TRP A 142 -9.89 8.76 0.59
N TYR A 143 -9.05 7.74 0.45
CA TYR A 143 -8.82 6.73 1.49
C TYR A 143 -7.45 6.84 2.15
N ASP A 144 -6.77 7.99 1.98
CA ASP A 144 -5.52 8.27 2.68
C ASP A 144 -5.77 8.50 4.19
N ASP A 145 -4.80 8.08 5.01
CA ASP A 145 -4.83 8.25 6.47
C ASP A 145 -5.01 9.71 6.94
N ASN A 146 -4.69 10.69 6.10
CA ASN A 146 -4.91 12.11 6.40
C ASN A 146 -6.39 12.46 6.57
N TYR A 147 -7.30 11.71 5.94
CA TYR A 147 -8.75 11.88 6.03
C TYR A 147 -9.39 10.89 7.01
N LYS A 148 -8.65 9.87 7.44
CA LYS A 148 -9.14 8.83 8.35
C LYS A 148 -9.48 9.44 9.71
N THR A 149 -10.67 9.14 10.18
CA THR A 149 -11.20 9.63 11.46
C THR A 149 -11.15 8.56 12.54
N HIS A 150 -11.64 7.36 12.21
CA HIS A 150 -11.73 6.23 13.13
C HIS A 150 -11.94 4.92 12.36
N GLU A 151 -11.81 3.82 13.11
CA GLU A 151 -11.97 2.46 12.63
C GLU A 151 -12.91 1.71 13.57
N GLN A 152 -13.73 0.81 13.05
CA GLN A 152 -14.63 -0.02 13.85
C GLN A 152 -15.02 -1.34 13.17
N ILE A 153 -15.75 -2.18 13.89
CA ILE A 153 -16.37 -3.38 13.34
C ILE A 153 -17.84 -3.09 13.03
N ASP A 154 -18.20 -3.17 11.75
CA ASP A 154 -19.57 -3.12 11.30
C ASP A 154 -20.13 -4.53 11.12
N ALA A 155 -21.11 -4.90 11.94
CA ALA A 155 -21.70 -6.25 11.92
C ALA A 155 -22.39 -6.57 10.58
N ASN A 156 -22.88 -5.56 9.87
CA ASN A 156 -23.41 -5.63 8.52
C ASN A 156 -23.29 -4.26 7.86
N LEU A 157 -23.48 -4.22 6.54
CA LEU A 157 -23.41 -2.99 5.74
C LEU A 157 -24.80 -2.60 5.22
N GLU A 158 -25.87 -2.91 5.96
CA GLU A 158 -27.25 -2.60 5.58
C GLU A 158 -27.70 -1.25 6.19
N PHE A 159 -27.01 -0.18 5.82
CA PHE A 159 -27.39 1.17 6.24
C PHE A 159 -28.61 1.67 5.44
N LEU A 160 -29.13 2.85 5.83
CA LEU A 160 -30.24 3.45 5.10
C LEU A 160 -29.76 3.86 3.70
N THR A 161 -30.52 3.51 2.68
CA THR A 161 -30.25 3.91 1.29
C THR A 161 -30.70 5.34 0.97
N SER A 162 -31.07 6.10 1.99
CA SER A 162 -31.48 7.50 1.92
C SER A 162 -31.35 8.11 3.31
N MET A 163 -30.87 9.36 3.38
CA MET A 163 -30.70 10.10 4.63
C MET A 163 -29.81 9.36 5.64
N TRP A 164 -28.72 8.77 5.17
CA TRP A 164 -27.70 8.15 6.03
C TRP A 164 -26.45 9.04 6.10
N PHE A 165 -26.21 9.60 7.28
CA PHE A 165 -25.08 10.48 7.56
C PHE A 165 -24.34 9.94 8.78
N PRO A 166 -23.27 9.15 8.61
CA PRO A 166 -22.64 8.41 9.70
C PRO A 166 -21.92 9.32 10.72
N TYR A 167 -21.57 10.55 10.32
CA TYR A 167 -20.88 11.51 11.17
C TYR A 167 -21.83 12.39 11.99
N ASP A 168 -23.11 12.49 11.64
CA ASP A 168 -24.05 13.37 12.32
C ASP A 168 -24.15 13.06 13.82
N GLY A 169 -23.89 14.06 14.65
CA GLY A 169 -23.91 13.97 16.11
C GLY A 169 -22.73 13.19 16.73
N THR A 170 -21.71 12.85 15.94
CA THR A 170 -20.45 12.25 16.44
C THR A 170 -19.43 13.34 16.83
N GLU A 171 -18.29 12.94 17.40
CA GLU A 171 -17.21 13.90 17.69
C GLU A 171 -16.39 14.30 16.45
N TRP A 172 -16.56 13.58 15.34
CA TRP A 172 -15.90 13.82 14.05
C TRP A 172 -16.80 14.54 13.04
N GLU A 173 -18.00 14.96 13.45
CA GLU A 173 -18.92 15.76 12.64
C GLU A 173 -18.25 17.07 12.21
N ASP A 174 -18.18 17.31 10.90
CA ASP A 174 -17.82 18.62 10.34
C ASP A 174 -18.72 18.97 9.16
N MET A 175 -19.94 19.40 9.47
CA MET A 175 -20.95 19.74 8.46
C MET A 175 -20.56 20.92 7.55
N GLU A 176 -19.50 21.67 7.87
CA GLU A 176 -18.97 22.82 7.10
C GLU A 176 -20.04 23.82 6.59
N GLY A 177 -21.14 23.99 7.33
CA GLY A 177 -22.23 24.92 7.02
C GLY A 177 -23.44 24.31 6.31
N PHE A 178 -23.47 23.00 6.09
CA PHE A 178 -24.62 22.23 5.61
C PHE A 178 -25.52 21.74 6.76
N ASN A 179 -26.58 21.02 6.40
CA ASN A 179 -27.54 20.43 7.36
C ASN A 179 -27.15 19.02 7.84
N HIS A 180 -26.18 18.40 7.16
CA HIS A 180 -25.60 17.09 7.47
C HIS A 180 -24.12 17.13 7.07
N ASP A 181 -23.34 16.17 7.54
CA ASP A 181 -22.00 15.91 7.00
C ASP A 181 -22.14 15.12 5.69
N TYR A 182 -21.71 15.72 4.58
CA TYR A 182 -21.97 15.26 3.21
C TYR A 182 -20.72 14.87 2.45
N HIS A 183 -19.54 14.90 3.06
CA HIS A 183 -18.29 14.64 2.33
C HIS A 183 -17.51 13.61 3.09
N PHE A 184 -17.82 12.34 2.85
CA PHE A 184 -17.24 11.24 3.60
C PHE A 184 -17.07 10.00 2.75
N GLY A 185 -16.20 9.10 3.21
CA GLY A 185 -15.98 7.83 2.56
C GLY A 185 -15.71 6.73 3.58
N MET A 186 -15.95 5.51 3.13
CA MET A 186 -15.73 4.32 3.95
C MET A 186 -15.06 3.25 3.13
N HIS A 187 -14.19 2.51 3.80
CA HIS A 187 -13.56 1.32 3.27
C HIS A 187 -13.81 0.18 4.24
N TRP A 188 -14.53 -0.83 3.75
CA TRP A 188 -14.79 -2.05 4.49
C TRP A 188 -13.96 -3.19 3.93
N ARG A 189 -13.39 -4.01 4.81
CA ARG A 189 -12.56 -5.16 4.44
C ARG A 189 -12.88 -6.36 5.32
N ALA A 190 -13.05 -7.52 4.67
CA ALA A 190 -13.31 -8.77 5.36
C ALA A 190 -12.71 -9.97 4.62
N ILE A 191 -12.45 -11.03 5.38
CA ILE A 191 -12.39 -12.39 4.85
C ILE A 191 -13.81 -12.92 4.74
N VAL A 192 -14.23 -13.20 3.51
CA VAL A 192 -15.50 -13.88 3.21
C VAL A 192 -15.20 -15.35 2.94
N THR A 193 -15.53 -16.21 3.91
CA THR A 193 -15.34 -17.66 3.79
C THR A 193 -16.53 -18.28 3.06
N ALA A 194 -16.29 -18.79 1.85
CA ALA A 194 -17.29 -19.41 1.00
C ALA A 194 -17.27 -20.95 1.15
N PRO A 195 -18.44 -21.62 1.24
CA PRO A 195 -18.50 -23.08 1.39
C PRO A 195 -18.08 -23.85 0.13
N ALA A 196 -18.16 -23.22 -1.04
CA ALA A 196 -17.81 -23.82 -2.33
C ALA A 196 -17.38 -22.74 -3.33
N ASP A 197 -16.70 -23.17 -4.40
CA ASP A 197 -16.50 -22.37 -5.60
C ASP A 197 -17.88 -22.10 -6.22
N ASP A 198 -18.41 -20.89 -6.10
CA ASP A 198 -19.73 -20.55 -6.65
C ASP A 198 -19.88 -19.04 -6.91
N ASN A 199 -20.97 -18.68 -7.58
CA ASN A 199 -21.42 -17.32 -7.78
C ASN A 199 -22.42 -16.95 -6.68
N TYR A 200 -22.06 -16.00 -5.83
CA TYR A 200 -22.87 -15.52 -4.72
C TYR A 200 -23.57 -14.22 -5.11
N SER A 201 -24.90 -14.21 -5.07
CA SER A 201 -25.68 -13.04 -5.43
C SER A 201 -25.47 -11.91 -4.42
N TYR A 202 -25.41 -10.67 -4.92
CA TYR A 202 -25.23 -9.48 -4.10
C TYR A 202 -26.23 -8.37 -4.45
N ALA A 203 -26.42 -7.45 -3.51
CA ALA A 203 -27.04 -6.16 -3.74
C ALA A 203 -26.15 -5.05 -3.16
N LEU A 204 -25.86 -4.03 -3.98
CA LEU A 204 -25.09 -2.84 -3.63
C LEU A 204 -25.91 -1.61 -4.00
N ALA A 205 -26.35 -0.83 -3.03
CA ALA A 205 -27.01 0.46 -3.24
C ALA A 205 -26.10 1.58 -2.74
N SER A 206 -25.86 2.60 -3.54
CA SER A 206 -25.13 3.79 -3.10
C SER A 206 -25.68 5.08 -3.73
N ASP A 207 -25.55 6.15 -2.97
CA ASP A 207 -25.60 7.58 -3.31
C ASP A 207 -24.40 8.15 -2.53
N ASP A 208 -23.28 8.52 -3.14
CA ASP A 208 -22.89 8.47 -4.55
C ASP A 208 -22.14 7.16 -4.90
N ASP A 209 -20.82 7.17 -4.76
CA ASP A 209 -19.91 6.20 -5.35
C ASP A 209 -19.79 4.92 -4.50
N SER A 210 -19.75 3.75 -5.14
CA SER A 210 -19.28 2.54 -4.48
C SER A 210 -18.62 1.50 -5.39
N TRP A 211 -17.79 0.66 -4.79
CA TRP A 211 -17.11 -0.45 -5.45
C TRP A 211 -17.08 -1.69 -4.59
N VAL A 212 -17.02 -2.86 -5.23
CA VAL A 212 -16.65 -4.12 -4.58
C VAL A 212 -15.42 -4.67 -5.28
N LEU A 213 -14.42 -5.03 -4.48
CA LEU A 213 -13.21 -5.67 -4.94
C LEU A 213 -13.12 -7.08 -4.35
N VAL A 214 -12.60 -8.01 -5.14
CA VAL A 214 -12.23 -9.35 -4.69
C VAL A 214 -10.77 -9.57 -5.03
N GLY A 215 -9.93 -9.82 -4.01
CA GLY A 215 -8.48 -9.94 -4.19
C GLY A 215 -7.84 -8.71 -4.82
N GLY A 216 -8.31 -7.50 -4.46
CA GLY A 216 -7.82 -6.23 -4.99
C GLY A 216 -8.27 -5.88 -6.42
N ILE A 217 -9.16 -6.67 -7.04
CA ILE A 217 -9.69 -6.41 -8.37
C ILE A 217 -11.12 -5.89 -8.26
N VAL A 218 -11.41 -4.72 -8.86
CA VAL A 218 -12.76 -4.18 -8.97
C VAL A 218 -13.63 -5.09 -9.83
N ILE A 219 -14.64 -5.69 -9.21
CA ILE A 219 -15.60 -6.58 -9.88
C ILE A 219 -17.01 -5.97 -9.95
N VAL A 220 -17.32 -5.05 -9.04
CA VAL A 220 -18.52 -4.22 -9.06
C VAL A 220 -18.09 -2.78 -8.98
N ASN A 221 -18.61 -1.97 -9.89
CA ASN A 221 -18.36 -0.55 -9.94
C ASN A 221 -19.73 0.13 -10.03
N ASN A 222 -20.12 0.86 -9.00
CA ASN A 222 -21.32 1.70 -8.93
C ASN A 222 -20.90 3.16 -8.64
N SER A 223 -19.98 3.67 -9.45
CA SER A 223 -19.36 4.98 -9.24
C SER A 223 -19.89 6.07 -10.17
N GLY A 224 -19.47 7.29 -9.89
CA GLY A 224 -19.99 8.54 -10.42
C GLY A 224 -21.00 9.16 -9.47
N THR A 225 -21.14 10.49 -9.51
CA THR A 225 -22.17 11.18 -8.72
C THR A 225 -23.55 10.89 -9.30
N HIS A 226 -24.42 10.28 -8.50
CA HIS A 226 -25.76 9.87 -8.88
C HIS A 226 -26.66 9.67 -7.65
N PRO A 227 -27.98 9.93 -7.76
CA PRO A 227 -28.92 9.54 -6.72
C PRO A 227 -28.86 8.04 -6.43
N ALA A 228 -29.32 7.64 -5.24
CA ALA A 228 -29.36 6.26 -4.79
C ALA A 228 -29.75 5.26 -5.90
N PHE A 229 -28.81 4.39 -6.27
CA PHE A 229 -28.98 3.39 -7.31
C PHE A 229 -28.44 2.04 -6.86
N THR A 230 -29.23 0.98 -7.09
CA THR A 230 -28.88 -0.38 -6.69
C THR A 230 -28.36 -1.20 -7.86
N LYS A 231 -27.14 -1.72 -7.74
CA LYS A 231 -26.60 -2.80 -8.56
C LYS A 231 -26.82 -4.15 -7.88
N THR A 232 -27.28 -5.10 -8.66
CA THR A 232 -27.39 -6.51 -8.27
C THR A 232 -26.68 -7.37 -9.31
N GLY A 233 -26.23 -8.53 -8.88
CA GLY A 233 -25.52 -9.48 -9.74
C GLY A 233 -24.94 -10.60 -8.91
N ASP A 234 -23.92 -11.26 -9.43
CA ASP A 234 -23.23 -12.33 -8.73
C ASP A 234 -21.72 -12.08 -8.67
N ILE A 235 -21.12 -12.47 -7.56
CA ILE A 235 -19.68 -12.41 -7.30
C ILE A 235 -19.16 -13.84 -7.20
N PHE A 236 -18.20 -14.20 -8.05
CA PHE A 236 -17.55 -15.50 -7.92
C PHE A 236 -16.57 -15.48 -6.73
N LEU A 237 -16.74 -16.43 -5.81
CA LEU A 237 -15.83 -16.67 -4.69
C LEU A 237 -15.32 -18.12 -4.75
N THR A 238 -14.04 -18.31 -4.44
CA THR A 238 -13.47 -19.66 -4.29
C THR A 238 -13.80 -20.25 -2.92
N ALA A 239 -13.93 -21.56 -2.83
CA ALA A 239 -14.13 -22.26 -1.57
C ALA A 239 -13.01 -21.91 -0.57
N GLY A 240 -13.40 -21.57 0.65
CA GLY A 240 -12.49 -21.03 1.66
C GLY A 240 -12.45 -19.51 1.65
N ASP A 241 -11.31 -18.94 2.01
CA ASP A 241 -11.18 -17.52 2.35
C ASP A 241 -10.95 -16.66 1.10
N ASN A 242 -11.75 -15.61 0.97
CA ASN A 242 -11.61 -14.61 -0.09
C ASN A 242 -11.55 -13.23 0.56
N ILE A 243 -10.55 -12.41 0.20
CA ILE A 243 -10.50 -11.00 0.62
C ILE A 243 -11.52 -10.24 -0.21
N VAL A 244 -12.50 -9.65 0.45
CA VAL A 244 -13.50 -8.78 -0.15
C VAL A 244 -13.38 -7.40 0.47
N GLU A 245 -13.37 -6.39 -0.39
CA GLU A 245 -13.31 -4.99 0.01
C GLU A 245 -14.47 -4.22 -0.63
N ILE A 246 -15.00 -3.27 0.13
CA ILE A 246 -16.07 -2.40 -0.33
C ILE A 246 -15.63 -0.98 -0.07
N TYR A 247 -15.69 -0.15 -1.10
CA TYR A 247 -15.37 1.26 -1.01
C TYR A 247 -16.65 2.06 -1.26
N PHE A 248 -16.81 3.15 -0.53
CA PHE A 248 -17.93 4.08 -0.67
C PHE A 248 -17.45 5.51 -0.52
N THR A 249 -18.02 6.45 -1.28
CA THR A 249 -17.76 7.88 -1.14
C THR A 249 -19.01 8.69 -1.42
N GLU A 250 -19.43 9.49 -0.45
CA GLU A 250 -20.41 10.57 -0.63
C GLU A 250 -19.66 11.85 -0.99
N ARG A 251 -20.04 12.47 -2.11
CA ARG A 251 -19.35 13.65 -2.65
C ARG A 251 -20.30 14.82 -2.92
N HIS A 252 -21.57 14.68 -2.53
CA HIS A 252 -22.63 15.62 -2.86
C HIS A 252 -23.54 15.97 -1.67
N THR A 253 -24.05 17.21 -1.66
CA THR A 253 -24.77 17.82 -0.53
C THR A 253 -26.29 17.71 -0.59
N ILE A 254 -26.84 16.68 -1.27
CA ILE A 254 -28.29 16.51 -1.43
C ILE A 254 -28.86 15.41 -0.54
N GLU A 255 -28.42 14.18 -0.74
CA GLU A 255 -28.81 12.98 0.00
C GLU A 255 -27.55 12.14 0.21
N SER A 256 -27.68 11.05 0.96
CA SER A 256 -26.66 10.01 1.01
C SER A 256 -27.30 8.69 1.43
N GLY A 257 -26.72 7.59 1.01
CA GLY A 257 -27.19 6.26 1.37
C GLY A 257 -26.26 5.16 0.88
N MET A 258 -26.13 4.11 1.68
CA MET A 258 -25.32 2.94 1.34
C MET A 258 -25.96 1.68 1.88
N SER A 259 -25.98 0.62 1.08
CA SER A 259 -26.26 -0.73 1.55
C SER A 259 -25.51 -1.76 0.72
N PHE A 260 -24.90 -2.74 1.38
CA PHE A 260 -24.36 -3.94 0.75
C PHE A 260 -24.79 -5.20 1.47
N SER A 261 -25.17 -6.23 0.71
CA SER A 261 -25.45 -7.57 1.23
C SER A 261 -25.16 -8.66 0.20
N PHE A 262 -24.81 -9.84 0.69
CA PHE A 262 -24.90 -11.09 -0.05
C PHE A 262 -26.25 -11.76 0.25
N ASP A 263 -26.87 -12.38 -0.77
CA ASP A 263 -28.12 -13.17 -0.61
C ASP A 263 -27.80 -14.66 -0.32
N ASP A 264 -26.75 -14.91 0.45
CA ASP A 264 -26.39 -16.26 0.89
C ASP A 264 -25.91 -16.24 2.36
N PRO A 265 -26.71 -16.75 3.30
CA PRO A 265 -26.37 -16.77 4.72
C PRO A 265 -25.33 -17.84 5.08
N SER A 266 -24.86 -18.64 4.12
CA SER A 266 -23.78 -19.60 4.34
C SER A 266 -22.39 -18.98 4.24
N LEU A 267 -22.29 -17.75 3.72
CA LEU A 267 -21.07 -16.96 3.76
C LEU A 267 -20.80 -16.50 5.18
N ILE A 268 -19.55 -16.66 5.62
CA ILE A 268 -19.08 -16.19 6.92
C ILE A 268 -18.21 -14.96 6.68
N ILE A 269 -18.57 -13.83 7.29
CA ILE A 269 -17.87 -12.56 7.09
C ILE A 269 -17.07 -12.24 8.35
N THR A 270 -15.75 -12.25 8.23
CA THR A 270 -14.83 -12.01 9.35
C THR A 270 -14.02 -10.73 9.10
N PRO A 271 -13.95 -9.78 10.05
CA PRO A 271 -13.17 -8.56 9.89
C PRO A 271 -11.72 -8.84 9.52
N TYR A 272 -11.19 -8.06 8.59
CA TYR A 272 -9.82 -8.20 8.11
C TYR A 272 -9.14 -6.83 8.01
N PRO A 273 -8.59 -6.29 9.11
CA PRO A 273 -7.80 -5.06 9.09
C PRO A 273 -6.58 -5.12 8.18
N GLU A 274 -6.03 -3.97 7.81
CA GLU A 274 -4.71 -3.89 7.17
C GLU A 274 -3.61 -4.44 8.09
N GLY A 275 -2.59 -5.09 7.50
CA GLY A 275 -1.51 -5.74 8.26
C GLY A 275 -1.89 -7.10 8.88
N CYS A 276 -3.15 -7.50 8.85
CA CYS A 276 -3.60 -8.82 9.28
C CYS A 276 -3.18 -9.91 8.32
N GLY A 277 -2.55 -10.97 8.82
CA GLY A 277 -2.13 -12.10 7.98
C GLY A 277 -0.97 -11.77 7.02
N GLU A 278 -0.39 -10.57 7.12
CA GLU A 278 0.82 -10.18 6.41
C GLU A 278 2.08 -10.73 7.10
N ASP A 279 3.16 -10.89 6.34
CA ASP A 279 4.47 -11.29 6.87
C ASP A 279 4.96 -10.22 7.88
N LEU A 280 5.67 -10.66 8.93
CA LEU A 280 6.33 -9.79 9.92
C LEU A 280 6.93 -8.51 9.31
N GLU A 281 6.60 -7.34 9.86
CA GLU A 281 7.24 -6.09 9.49
C GLU A 281 8.65 -6.02 10.07
N CYS A 282 9.64 -6.44 9.29
CA CYS A 282 11.04 -6.48 9.71
C CYS A 282 11.83 -5.34 9.08
N ASN A 283 12.41 -4.49 9.91
CA ASN A 283 13.44 -3.56 9.45
C ASN A 283 14.70 -4.35 9.06
N SER A 284 15.14 -4.24 7.80
CA SER A 284 16.35 -4.91 7.30
C SER A 284 17.36 -3.89 6.78
N ASN A 285 18.66 -4.17 7.03
CA ASN A 285 19.75 -3.38 6.49
C ASN A 285 20.36 -4.09 5.28
N ILE A 286 20.45 -3.39 4.15
CA ILE A 286 21.21 -3.85 2.98
C ILE A 286 22.48 -3.02 2.90
N GLU A 287 23.63 -3.70 2.91
CA GLU A 287 24.92 -3.04 2.72
C GLU A 287 25.52 -3.38 1.37
N ALA A 288 25.86 -2.35 0.60
CA ALA A 288 26.58 -2.48 -0.65
C ALA A 288 27.96 -1.85 -0.50
N THR A 289 29.00 -2.61 -0.86
CA THR A 289 30.37 -2.13 -0.90
C THR A 289 30.86 -2.14 -2.33
N ALA A 290 31.29 -0.98 -2.83
CA ALA A 290 31.91 -0.84 -4.14
C ALA A 290 33.38 -0.42 -3.97
N SER A 291 34.29 -1.22 -4.53
CA SER A 291 35.72 -1.02 -4.39
C SER A 291 36.43 -0.97 -5.73
N THR A 292 37.24 0.07 -5.92
CA THR A 292 38.24 0.19 -6.97
C THR A 292 39.64 0.05 -6.38
N THR A 293 40.68 0.14 -7.22
CA THR A 293 42.08 0.20 -6.77
C THR A 293 42.43 1.47 -5.98
N LYS A 294 41.59 2.52 -6.03
CA LYS A 294 41.88 3.84 -5.43
C LYS A 294 40.89 4.27 -4.35
N ALA A 295 39.66 3.75 -4.37
CA ALA A 295 38.59 4.16 -3.47
C ALA A 295 37.67 2.98 -3.15
N THR A 296 37.12 2.99 -1.93
CA THR A 296 36.04 2.09 -1.53
C THR A 296 34.90 2.95 -0.99
N ARG A 297 33.67 2.58 -1.31
CA ARG A 297 32.45 3.21 -0.82
C ARG A 297 31.55 2.14 -0.24
N LYS A 298 30.97 2.44 0.92
CA LYS A 298 30.02 1.55 1.59
C LYS A 298 28.76 2.32 1.94
N VAL A 299 27.62 1.82 1.48
CA VAL A 299 26.30 2.39 1.74
C VAL A 299 25.42 1.38 2.46
N ARG A 300 24.57 1.87 3.38
CA ARG A 300 23.56 1.08 4.06
C ARG A 300 22.18 1.66 3.75
N TYR A 301 21.26 0.79 3.36
CA TYR A 301 19.84 1.07 3.25
C TYR A 301 19.13 0.43 4.45
N THR A 302 18.33 1.20 5.18
CA THR A 302 17.47 0.75 6.27
C THR A 302 16.04 0.83 5.77
N CYS A 303 15.37 -0.31 5.69
CA CYS A 303 14.05 -0.43 5.09
C CYS A 303 13.11 -1.19 6.01
N ASN A 304 11.91 -0.66 6.24
CA ASN A 304 10.77 -1.44 6.73
C ASN A 304 10.16 -2.26 5.56
N ASN A 305 9.02 -2.94 5.79
CA ASN A 305 8.30 -3.65 4.73
C ASN A 305 7.79 -2.70 3.62
N GLN A 306 7.65 -1.41 3.93
CA GLN A 306 7.24 -0.36 3.00
C GLN A 306 8.42 0.46 2.46
N ILE A 307 8.98 0.01 1.33
CA ILE A 307 10.21 0.56 0.72
C ILE A 307 10.18 2.09 0.43
N ALA A 308 8.99 2.71 0.42
CA ALA A 308 8.79 4.15 0.31
C ALA A 308 9.50 4.94 1.42
N ASN A 309 9.76 4.30 2.57
CA ASN A 309 10.38 4.90 3.74
C ASN A 309 11.84 4.44 3.95
N CYS A 310 12.47 3.83 2.95
CA CYS A 310 13.87 3.42 3.07
C CYS A 310 14.79 4.63 3.23
N LEU A 311 15.49 4.66 4.37
CA LEU A 311 16.54 5.64 4.62
C LEU A 311 17.87 5.06 4.18
N TRP A 312 18.72 5.88 3.56
CA TRP A 312 20.09 5.46 3.24
C TRP A 312 21.11 6.30 3.99
N SER A 313 22.24 5.69 4.29
CA SER A 313 23.39 6.36 4.89
C SER A 313 24.70 5.86 4.30
N GLU A 314 25.65 6.77 4.14
CA GLU A 314 27.02 6.43 3.74
C GLU A 314 27.80 5.99 4.99
N LEU A 315 28.24 4.73 5.01
CA LEU A 315 29.02 4.17 6.12
C LEU A 315 30.52 4.42 5.94
N THR A 316 30.98 4.51 4.70
CA THR A 316 32.38 4.80 4.37
C THR A 316 32.44 5.68 3.13
N PRO A 317 32.78 6.98 3.29
CA PRO A 317 33.04 7.91 2.22
C PRO A 317 34.49 7.80 1.74
#